data_AF-A0A2N1UDG6-F1
#
_entry.id   AF-A0A2N1UDG6-F1
#
_cell.length_a   1.000
_cell.length_b   1.000
_cell.length_c   1.000
_cell.angle_alpha   90.00
_cell.angle_beta   90.00
_cell.angle_gamma   90.00
#
_symmetry.space_group_name_H-M   'P 1'
#
loop_
_entity.id
_entity.type
_entity.pdbx_description
1 polymer ?
#
loop_
_entity_poly.entity_id
_entity_poly.type
_entity_poly.pdbx_seq_one_letter_code
_entity_poly.pdbx_strand_id
1 'polypeptide(L)'
;MLESFSGSGYIKEKKELFMKNSNGIFLVAFMAGAMLVAGCGSEQKAPSAVESADGKPAEVKTGEGSTKISLPGGIKIEQGEGGAKVNLPGISIDSTDSGAKVSLPGVTVVTDGDKANVSLPGINVTGAGDAANVDMGAIKVDTDGDDSTVSVGGMKINVKGDNTSIDIPDVDEAVEEAERAAEEAEKAAEEAEKAAEEAERAAEKAAEEAEKALEEAGLNEDAE
;
A
#
# COMPACT_ATOMS: atom_id res chain seq x y z
N MET A 1 30.60 -13.28 17.98
CA MET A 1 30.45 -11.87 18.40
C MET A 1 29.26 -11.30 17.65
N LEU A 2 28.11 -11.18 18.29
CA LEU A 2 26.90 -10.56 17.77
C LEU A 2 26.65 -9.30 18.61
N GLU A 3 26.78 -8.12 18.01
CA GLU A 3 26.44 -6.86 18.66
C GLU A 3 24.97 -6.53 18.42
N SER A 4 24.23 -6.40 19.52
CA SER A 4 22.86 -5.91 19.56
C SER A 4 22.82 -4.38 19.45
N PHE A 5 22.18 -3.84 18.43
CA PHE A 5 21.82 -2.41 18.40
C PHE A 5 20.42 -2.21 18.99
N SER A 6 20.39 -1.76 20.25
CA SER A 6 19.20 -1.27 20.93
C SER A 6 18.95 0.19 20.56
N GLY A 7 17.93 0.45 19.74
CA GLY A 7 17.49 1.78 19.32
C GLY A 7 16.24 2.25 20.07
N SER A 8 16.33 2.50 21.38
CA SER A 8 15.19 2.89 22.24
C SER A 8 15.19 4.37 22.69
N GLY A 9 15.93 5.26 22.04
CA GLY A 9 16.23 6.59 22.60
C GLY A 9 15.43 7.81 22.10
N TYR A 10 14.88 7.80 20.89
CA TYR A 10 14.62 9.08 20.18
C TYR A 10 13.16 9.53 20.04
N ILE A 11 12.16 8.82 20.58
CA ILE A 11 10.74 9.12 20.30
C ILE A 11 10.05 9.91 21.44
N LYS A 12 10.67 10.03 22.62
CA LYS A 12 9.96 10.51 23.82
C LYS A 12 9.82 12.04 23.95
N GLU A 13 10.61 12.85 23.25
CA GLU A 13 10.60 14.32 23.47
C GLU A 13 9.73 15.14 22.50
N LYS A 14 9.23 14.58 21.40
CA LYS A 14 8.41 15.34 20.44
C LYS A 14 6.92 15.41 20.77
N LYS A 15 6.43 14.65 21.76
CA LYS A 15 5.00 14.62 22.12
C LYS A 15 4.54 15.75 23.06
N GLU A 16 5.43 16.45 23.76
CA GLU A 16 5.00 17.49 24.71
C GLU A 16 4.80 18.89 24.11
N LEU A 17 5.36 19.20 22.93
CA LEU A 17 5.25 20.55 22.37
C LEU A 17 3.94 20.79 21.59
N PHE A 18 3.21 19.75 21.19
CA PHE A 18 2.08 19.87 20.25
C PHE A 18 0.70 19.94 20.90
N MET A 19 0.57 19.72 22.22
CA MET A 19 -0.72 19.65 22.90
C MET A 19 -1.18 20.95 23.60
N LYS A 20 -0.40 22.04 23.57
CA LYS A 20 -0.74 23.28 24.28
C LYS A 20 -1.31 24.42 23.42
N ASN A 21 -1.35 24.30 22.10
CA ASN A 21 -1.66 25.45 21.22
C ASN A 21 -2.99 25.38 20.43
N SER A 22 -3.80 24.34 20.63
CA SER A 22 -4.98 24.08 19.77
C SER A 22 -6.31 24.65 20.29
N ASN A 23 -6.34 25.20 21.50
CA ASN A 23 -7.59 25.69 22.12
C ASN A 23 -7.89 27.19 21.91
N GLY A 24 -7.03 27.95 21.23
CA GLY A 24 -7.19 29.40 21.07
C GLY A 24 -7.85 29.87 19.76
N ILE A 25 -7.89 29.03 18.72
CA ILE A 25 -8.20 29.49 17.36
C ILE A 25 -9.68 29.32 16.98
N PHE A 26 -10.43 28.42 17.63
CA PHE A 26 -11.82 28.17 17.27
C PHE A 26 -12.82 29.22 17.77
N LEU A 27 -12.46 30.10 18.72
CA LEU A 27 -13.41 31.06 19.30
C LEU A 27 -13.45 32.43 18.60
N VAL A 28 -12.55 32.73 17.66
CA VAL A 28 -12.44 34.07 17.04
C VAL A 28 -13.11 34.14 15.65
N ALA A 29 -13.41 33.00 15.01
CA ALA A 29 -14.01 32.98 13.67
C ALA A 29 -15.53 33.23 13.64
N PHE A 30 -16.24 33.15 14.77
CA PHE A 30 -17.72 33.23 14.78
C PHE A 30 -18.28 34.66 14.93
N MET A 31 -17.45 35.69 15.10
CA MET A 31 -17.91 37.09 15.25
C MET A 31 -17.71 37.98 14.01
N ALA A 32 -17.17 37.47 12.90
CA ALA A 32 -16.91 38.28 11.69
C ALA A 32 -17.95 38.12 10.55
N GLY A 33 -18.96 37.27 10.72
CA GLY A 33 -19.87 36.86 9.63
C GLY A 33 -21.19 37.63 9.49
N ALA A 34 -21.35 38.81 10.11
CA ALA A 34 -22.64 39.52 10.16
C ALA A 34 -22.67 40.90 9.45
N MET A 35 -21.66 41.28 8.66
CA MET A 35 -21.62 42.64 8.07
C MET A 35 -21.12 42.75 6.61
N LEU A 36 -21.53 41.86 5.70
CA LEU A 36 -21.37 42.06 4.25
C LEU A 36 -22.51 41.30 3.53
N VAL A 37 -23.34 41.80 2.62
CA VAL A 37 -23.42 43.06 1.88
C VAL A 37 -24.87 43.10 1.34
N ALA A 38 -25.59 44.17 1.65
CA ALA A 38 -26.68 44.63 0.82
C ALA A 38 -26.08 45.59 -0.22
N GLY A 39 -26.25 45.27 -1.50
CA GLY A 39 -26.02 46.21 -2.61
C GLY A 39 -24.83 45.88 -3.51
N CYS A 40 -25.12 45.49 -4.75
CA CYS A 40 -24.76 46.29 -5.92
C CYS A 40 -25.45 45.69 -7.16
N GLY A 41 -26.53 46.33 -7.60
CA GLY A 41 -26.93 46.25 -8.99
C GLY A 41 -25.96 47.07 -9.82
N SER A 42 -25.17 46.42 -10.66
CA SER A 42 -24.57 47.03 -11.84
C SER A 42 -24.41 45.96 -12.90
N GLU A 43 -24.85 46.32 -14.09
CA GLU A 43 -24.94 45.45 -15.26
C GLU A 43 -23.61 44.76 -15.52
N GLN A 44 -23.62 43.43 -15.40
CA GLN A 44 -22.54 42.60 -15.93
C GLN A 44 -22.61 42.69 -17.45
N LYS A 45 -21.89 43.67 -18.00
CA LYS A 45 -21.64 43.85 -19.43
C LYS A 45 -21.19 42.51 -19.98
N ALA A 46 -22.05 41.91 -20.81
CA ALA A 46 -21.79 40.63 -21.45
C ALA A 46 -20.42 40.66 -22.15
N PRO A 47 -19.57 39.63 -21.99
CA PRO A 47 -18.32 39.55 -22.73
C PRO A 47 -18.64 39.60 -24.23
N SER A 48 -17.96 40.52 -24.91
CA SER A 48 -18.04 40.72 -26.35
C SER A 48 -17.78 39.42 -27.09
N ALA A 49 -18.64 39.16 -28.07
CA ALA A 49 -18.69 37.98 -28.91
C ALA A 49 -17.29 37.49 -29.33
N VAL A 50 -17.03 36.21 -29.06
CA VAL A 50 -15.91 35.49 -29.65
C VAL A 50 -16.23 35.30 -31.13
N GLU A 51 -15.52 36.05 -31.96
CA GLU A 51 -15.61 35.96 -33.42
C GLU A 51 -15.14 34.55 -33.85
N SER A 52 -16.10 33.70 -34.19
CA SER A 52 -15.86 32.32 -34.60
C SER A 52 -15.67 32.30 -36.10
N ALA A 53 -14.48 31.92 -36.57
CA ALA A 53 -14.20 31.69 -37.98
C ALA A 53 -15.14 30.59 -38.54
N ASP A 54 -15.99 30.95 -39.52
CA ASP A 54 -16.70 30.06 -40.47
C ASP A 54 -17.41 28.79 -39.94
N GLY A 55 -17.81 28.77 -38.67
CA GLY A 55 -18.61 27.69 -38.07
C GLY A 55 -20.06 28.12 -37.88
N LYS A 56 -21.03 27.23 -38.14
CA LYS A 56 -22.43 27.47 -37.75
C LYS A 56 -22.48 27.91 -36.28
N PRO A 57 -23.18 29.00 -35.93
CA PRO A 57 -23.24 29.51 -34.57
C PRO A 57 -23.81 28.44 -33.64
N ALA A 58 -23.38 28.45 -32.38
CA ALA A 58 -23.94 27.57 -31.36
C ALA A 58 -25.45 27.81 -31.23
N GLU A 59 -26.23 26.73 -31.23
CA GLU A 59 -27.66 26.81 -30.95
C GLU A 59 -27.89 26.74 -29.44
N VAL A 60 -28.49 27.78 -28.87
CA VAL A 60 -28.86 27.83 -27.45
C VAL A 60 -30.39 27.88 -27.35
N LYS A 61 -30.97 26.93 -26.61
CA LYS A 61 -32.40 26.87 -26.31
C LYS A 61 -32.58 26.87 -24.80
N THR A 62 -33.30 27.86 -24.28
CA THR A 62 -33.68 27.96 -22.86
C THR A 62 -35.18 27.74 -22.74
N GLY A 63 -35.63 27.01 -21.71
CA GLY A 63 -37.05 26.78 -21.44
C GLY A 63 -37.27 26.03 -20.12
N GLU A 64 -38.42 26.26 -19.47
CA GLU A 64 -38.92 25.56 -18.27
C GLU A 64 -37.84 24.99 -17.33
N GLY A 65 -36.89 25.82 -16.88
CA GLY A 65 -35.86 25.43 -15.92
C GLY A 65 -34.63 24.69 -16.49
N SER A 66 -34.48 24.62 -17.81
CA SER A 66 -33.33 23.99 -18.47
C SER A 66 -32.72 24.83 -19.60
N THR A 67 -31.44 24.61 -19.85
CA THR A 67 -30.66 25.21 -20.94
C THR A 67 -30.03 24.10 -21.77
N LYS A 68 -30.26 24.12 -23.08
CA LYS A 68 -29.65 23.20 -24.04
C LYS A 68 -28.78 23.98 -25.01
N ILE A 69 -27.51 23.59 -25.12
CA ILE A 69 -26.53 24.20 -26.02
C ILE A 69 -26.03 23.11 -26.98
N SER A 70 -26.11 23.36 -28.28
CA SER A 70 -25.51 22.53 -29.32
C SER A 70 -24.45 23.32 -30.05
N LEU A 71 -23.20 22.87 -29.96
CA LEU A 71 -22.06 23.49 -30.61
C LEU A 71 -21.72 22.72 -31.91
N PRO A 72 -21.11 23.39 -32.90
CA PRO A 72 -20.50 22.69 -34.03
C PRO A 72 -19.47 21.65 -33.52
N GLY A 73 -19.31 20.54 -34.25
CA GLY A 73 -18.44 19.45 -33.84
C GLY A 73 -19.09 18.37 -32.95
N GLY A 74 -20.42 18.38 -32.82
CA GLY A 74 -21.18 17.31 -32.16
C GLY A 74 -21.24 17.40 -30.63
N ILE A 75 -20.80 18.52 -30.06
CA ILE A 75 -20.86 18.78 -28.63
C ILE A 75 -22.27 19.23 -28.23
N LYS A 76 -22.83 18.61 -27.20
CA LYS A 76 -24.15 18.92 -26.65
C LYS A 76 -24.08 19.10 -25.14
N ILE A 77 -24.65 20.17 -24.63
CA ILE A 77 -24.76 20.46 -23.19
C ILE A 77 -26.23 20.61 -22.85
N GLU A 78 -26.70 19.93 -21.81
CA GLU A 78 -28.04 20.07 -21.24
C GLU A 78 -27.92 20.32 -19.74
N GLN A 79 -28.30 21.51 -19.28
CA GLN A 79 -28.33 21.86 -17.86
C GLN A 79 -29.78 21.98 -17.42
N GLY A 80 -30.15 21.42 -16.28
CA GLY A 80 -31.50 21.50 -15.75
C GLY A 80 -31.55 21.40 -14.22
N GLU A 81 -32.76 21.38 -13.69
CA GLU A 81 -32.99 21.10 -12.28
C GLU A 81 -32.57 19.65 -11.98
N GLY A 82 -31.60 19.47 -11.08
CA GLY A 82 -31.05 18.15 -10.77
C GLY A 82 -29.73 17.79 -11.45
N GLY A 83 -29.12 18.70 -12.23
CA GLY A 83 -27.75 18.54 -12.72
C GLY A 83 -27.48 18.93 -14.18
N ALA A 84 -26.42 18.37 -14.76
CA ALA A 84 -25.96 18.74 -16.10
C ALA A 84 -25.39 17.55 -16.89
N LYS A 85 -25.70 17.49 -18.18
CA LYS A 85 -25.20 16.51 -19.14
C LYS A 85 -24.34 17.19 -20.19
N VAL A 86 -23.16 16.64 -20.44
CA VAL A 86 -22.27 17.08 -21.51
C VAL A 86 -21.86 15.88 -22.34
N ASN A 87 -22.17 15.93 -23.63
CA ASN A 87 -21.78 14.92 -24.60
C ASN A 87 -20.78 15.53 -25.58
N LEU A 88 -19.58 14.96 -25.65
CA LEU A 88 -18.59 15.21 -26.70
C LEU A 88 -18.35 13.91 -27.47
N PRO A 89 -17.78 13.95 -28.68
CA PRO A 89 -17.34 12.74 -29.36
C PRO A 89 -16.43 11.88 -28.46
N GLY A 90 -16.91 10.69 -28.09
CA GLY A 90 -16.18 9.73 -27.25
C GLY A 90 -16.22 10.01 -25.73
N ILE A 91 -16.79 11.13 -25.27
CA ILE A 91 -16.84 11.49 -23.85
C ILE A 91 -18.28 11.84 -23.45
N SER A 92 -18.74 11.29 -22.33
CA SER A 92 -20.03 11.63 -21.74
C SER A 92 -19.85 11.99 -20.27
N ILE A 93 -20.43 13.11 -19.86
CA ILE A 93 -20.52 13.55 -18.47
C ILE A 93 -22.00 13.67 -18.12
N ASP A 94 -22.43 13.05 -17.04
CA ASP A 94 -23.78 13.13 -16.48
C ASP A 94 -23.66 13.44 -15.00
N SER A 95 -23.87 14.70 -14.63
CA SER A 95 -23.85 15.18 -13.25
C SER A 95 -25.27 15.23 -12.72
N THR A 96 -25.45 14.79 -11.49
CA THR A 96 -26.66 14.97 -10.70
C THR A 96 -26.37 15.84 -9.47
N ASP A 97 -27.37 16.13 -8.65
CA ASP A 97 -27.17 16.83 -7.37
C ASP A 97 -26.36 16.00 -6.35
N SER A 98 -26.37 14.67 -6.47
CA SER A 98 -25.71 13.75 -5.54
C SER A 98 -24.40 13.19 -6.06
N GLY A 99 -24.08 13.35 -7.34
CA GLY A 99 -22.96 12.63 -7.94
C GLY A 99 -22.72 12.96 -9.39
N ALA A 100 -21.82 12.21 -10.02
CA ALA A 100 -21.51 12.36 -11.43
C ALA A 100 -21.02 11.06 -12.05
N LYS A 101 -21.31 10.86 -13.32
CA LYS A 101 -20.73 9.82 -14.16
C LYS A 101 -19.96 10.44 -15.30
N VAL A 102 -18.69 10.07 -15.43
CA VAL A 102 -17.83 10.43 -16.55
C VAL A 102 -17.42 9.16 -17.26
N SER A 103 -17.67 9.10 -18.56
CA SER A 103 -17.30 7.99 -19.43
C SER A 103 -16.37 8.50 -20.52
N LEU A 104 -15.17 7.94 -20.57
CA LEU A 104 -14.20 8.09 -21.65
C LEU A 104 -13.92 6.71 -22.26
N PRO A 105 -13.30 6.60 -23.44
CA PRO A 105 -12.95 5.30 -23.99
C PRO A 105 -12.01 4.56 -23.02
N GLY A 106 -12.47 3.43 -22.49
CA GLY A 106 -11.72 2.59 -21.55
C GLY A 106 -11.71 3.06 -20.09
N VAL A 107 -12.26 4.24 -19.77
CA VAL A 107 -12.28 4.76 -18.38
C VAL A 107 -13.69 5.15 -18.00
N THR A 108 -14.13 4.73 -16.82
CA THR A 108 -15.38 5.18 -16.23
C THR A 108 -15.13 5.66 -14.81
N VAL A 109 -15.64 6.85 -14.49
CA VAL A 109 -15.69 7.39 -13.14
C VAL A 109 -17.15 7.56 -12.76
N VAL A 110 -17.54 7.07 -11.60
CA VAL A 110 -18.88 7.24 -11.02
C VAL A 110 -18.71 7.72 -9.59
N THR A 111 -19.37 8.80 -9.24
CA THR A 111 -19.55 9.25 -7.87
C THR A 111 -21.04 9.29 -7.56
N ASP A 112 -21.42 8.85 -6.37
CA ASP A 112 -22.79 8.95 -5.86
C ASP A 112 -22.77 9.06 -4.34
N GLY A 113 -23.07 10.25 -3.83
CA GLY A 113 -22.94 10.60 -2.43
C GLY A 113 -21.51 10.46 -1.93
N ASP A 114 -21.32 9.56 -0.96
CA ASP A 114 -20.05 9.21 -0.33
C ASP A 114 -19.27 8.11 -1.07
N LYS A 115 -19.81 7.62 -2.20
CA LYS A 115 -19.19 6.55 -2.98
C LYS A 115 -18.51 7.09 -4.22
N ALA A 116 -17.37 6.49 -4.53
CA ALA A 116 -16.64 6.70 -5.78
C ALA A 116 -16.23 5.35 -6.38
N ASN A 117 -16.30 5.23 -7.70
CA ASN A 117 -15.77 4.11 -8.44
C ASN A 117 -15.02 4.64 -9.66
N VAL A 118 -13.79 4.20 -9.84
CA VAL A 118 -12.98 4.43 -11.04
C VAL A 118 -12.63 3.07 -11.63
N SER A 119 -13.09 2.83 -12.84
CA SER A 119 -12.79 1.63 -13.61
C SER A 119 -11.89 2.00 -14.78
N LEU A 120 -10.71 1.38 -14.82
CA LEU A 120 -9.79 1.37 -15.95
C LEU A 120 -9.57 -0.08 -16.40
N PRO A 121 -9.00 -0.35 -17.58
CA PRO A 121 -8.72 -1.71 -18.00
C PRO A 121 -7.71 -2.36 -17.05
N GLY A 122 -8.13 -3.42 -16.36
CA GLY A 122 -7.29 -4.16 -15.40
C GLY A 122 -7.13 -3.50 -14.03
N ILE A 123 -7.76 -2.35 -13.78
CA ILE A 123 -7.72 -1.66 -12.48
C ILE A 123 -9.12 -1.21 -12.09
N ASN A 124 -9.54 -1.55 -10.88
CA ASN A 124 -10.78 -1.05 -10.30
C ASN A 124 -10.47 -0.40 -8.96
N VAL A 125 -10.90 0.85 -8.79
CA VAL A 125 -10.76 1.61 -7.55
C VAL A 125 -12.15 1.94 -7.05
N THR A 126 -12.45 1.61 -5.80
CA THR A 126 -13.72 1.96 -5.17
C THR A 126 -13.47 2.64 -3.83
N GLY A 127 -14.27 3.63 -3.49
CA GLY A 127 -14.31 4.25 -2.17
C GLY A 127 -15.75 4.38 -1.69
N ALA A 128 -15.97 4.22 -0.39
CA ALA A 128 -17.26 4.40 0.27
C ALA A 128 -17.04 4.82 1.73
N GLY A 129 -17.30 6.10 2.04
CA GLY A 129 -16.98 6.65 3.36
C GLY A 129 -15.48 6.56 3.65
N ASP A 130 -15.12 5.89 4.74
CA ASP A 130 -13.71 5.68 5.16
C ASP A 130 -13.07 4.44 4.52
N ALA A 131 -13.83 3.66 3.74
CA ALA A 131 -13.32 2.48 3.08
C ALA A 131 -12.85 2.79 1.65
N ALA A 132 -11.74 2.17 1.25
CA ALA A 132 -11.21 2.23 -0.11
C ALA A 132 -10.65 0.87 -0.54
N ASN A 133 -10.89 0.47 -1.78
CA ASN A 133 -10.33 -0.73 -2.39
C ASN A 133 -9.68 -0.37 -3.73
N VAL A 134 -8.53 -0.98 -3.99
CA VAL A 134 -7.85 -0.98 -5.29
C VAL A 134 -7.59 -2.42 -5.69
N ASP A 135 -8.21 -2.87 -6.78
CA ASP A 135 -7.99 -4.18 -7.38
C ASP A 135 -7.22 -4.02 -8.69
N MET A 136 -6.03 -4.61 -8.76
CA MET A 136 -5.16 -4.67 -9.93
C MET A 136 -4.94 -6.14 -10.36
N GLY A 137 -5.93 -7.01 -10.10
CA GLY A 137 -5.91 -8.43 -10.39
C GLY A 137 -5.21 -9.24 -9.30
N ALA A 138 -3.90 -9.44 -9.46
CA ALA A 138 -3.09 -10.20 -8.49
C ALA A 138 -2.71 -9.37 -7.25
N ILE A 139 -2.80 -8.05 -7.35
CA ILE A 139 -2.54 -7.11 -6.26
C ILE A 139 -3.87 -6.50 -5.84
N LYS A 140 -4.15 -6.54 -4.54
CA LYS A 140 -5.32 -5.90 -3.94
C LYS A 140 -4.89 -5.07 -2.76
N VAL A 141 -5.45 -3.87 -2.65
CA VAL A 141 -5.30 -2.99 -1.50
C VAL A 141 -6.71 -2.72 -0.98
N ASP A 142 -6.92 -2.96 0.31
CA ASP A 142 -8.17 -2.70 1.00
C ASP A 142 -7.85 -1.84 2.21
N THR A 143 -8.60 -0.76 2.41
CA THR A 143 -8.54 0.11 3.57
C THR A 143 -9.96 0.23 4.12
N ASP A 144 -10.10 0.11 5.43
CA ASP A 144 -11.37 0.30 6.15
C ASP A 144 -11.09 1.06 7.44
N GLY A 145 -11.28 2.38 7.39
CA GLY A 145 -10.90 3.26 8.49
C GLY A 145 -9.37 3.27 8.73
N ASP A 146 -8.96 2.86 9.93
CA ASP A 146 -7.54 2.79 10.33
C ASP A 146 -6.86 1.46 9.93
N ASP A 147 -7.64 0.49 9.46
CA ASP A 147 -7.11 -0.82 9.07
C ASP A 147 -6.83 -0.84 7.56
N SER A 148 -5.77 -1.54 7.16
CA SER A 148 -5.44 -1.72 5.74
C SER A 148 -4.83 -3.09 5.49
N THR A 149 -5.12 -3.66 4.33
CA THR A 149 -4.51 -4.90 3.88
C THR A 149 -4.00 -4.75 2.45
N VAL A 150 -2.82 -5.30 2.19
CA VAL A 150 -2.23 -5.39 0.85
C VAL A 150 -2.00 -6.87 0.56
N SER A 151 -2.66 -7.39 -0.46
CA SER A 151 -2.47 -8.76 -0.94
C SER A 151 -1.70 -8.75 -2.26
N VAL A 152 -0.68 -9.60 -2.37
CA VAL A 152 0.08 -9.81 -3.61
C VAL A 152 0.20 -11.32 -3.86
N GLY A 153 -0.66 -11.84 -4.73
CA GLY A 153 -0.80 -13.29 -4.93
C GLY A 153 -1.23 -13.99 -3.64
N GLY A 154 -0.34 -14.81 -3.07
CA GLY A 154 -0.57 -15.51 -1.80
C GLY A 154 -0.10 -14.75 -0.55
N MET A 155 0.76 -13.73 -0.70
CA MET A 155 1.26 -12.93 0.42
C MET A 155 0.24 -11.89 0.85
N LYS A 156 0.16 -11.62 2.16
CA LYS A 156 -0.67 -10.56 2.73
C LYS A 156 0.11 -9.72 3.70
N ILE A 157 -0.12 -8.41 3.67
CA ILE A 157 0.36 -7.47 4.67
C ILE A 157 -0.89 -6.88 5.32
N ASN A 158 -1.02 -6.99 6.63
CA ASN A 158 -2.13 -6.42 7.37
C ASN A 158 -1.60 -5.32 8.30
N VAL A 159 -2.21 -4.15 8.24
CA VAL A 159 -2.00 -3.04 9.15
C VAL A 159 -3.29 -2.86 9.95
N LYS A 160 -3.19 -2.94 11.28
CA LYS A 160 -4.32 -2.76 12.21
C LYS A 160 -3.92 -1.77 13.28
N GLY A 161 -4.41 -0.54 13.19
CA GLY A 161 -3.91 0.58 14.00
C GLY A 161 -2.39 0.72 13.89
N ASP A 162 -1.67 0.60 15.00
CA ASP A 162 -0.20 0.69 15.05
C ASP A 162 0.52 -0.64 14.73
N ASN A 163 -0.22 -1.75 14.57
CA ASN A 163 0.36 -3.07 14.35
C ASN A 163 0.46 -3.40 12.87
N THR A 164 1.56 -4.02 12.44
CA THR A 164 1.74 -4.55 11.09
C THR A 164 2.12 -6.01 11.16
N SER A 165 1.44 -6.88 10.41
CA SER A 165 1.80 -8.28 10.22
C SER A 165 1.97 -8.60 8.73
N ILE A 166 2.84 -9.57 8.43
CA ILE A 166 3.06 -10.06 7.07
C ILE A 166 2.85 -11.57 7.11
N ASP A 167 1.87 -12.03 6.34
CA ASP A 167 1.57 -13.45 6.16
C ASP A 167 2.18 -13.88 4.82
N ILE A 168 3.17 -14.77 4.89
CA ILE A 168 3.81 -15.37 3.71
C ILE A 168 3.46 -16.87 3.75
N PRO A 169 2.78 -17.41 2.72
CA PRO A 169 2.49 -18.84 2.68
C PRO A 169 3.79 -19.65 2.68
N ASP A 170 3.75 -20.83 3.28
CA ASP A 170 4.79 -21.85 3.27
C ASP A 170 6.11 -21.50 3.99
N VAL A 171 6.19 -20.33 4.64
CA VAL A 171 7.38 -19.96 5.43
C VAL A 171 7.49 -20.79 6.70
N ASP A 172 6.39 -21.04 7.40
CA ASP A 172 6.41 -21.81 8.65
C ASP A 172 6.89 -23.24 8.41
N GLU A 173 6.40 -23.90 7.35
CA GLU A 173 6.83 -25.25 6.97
C GLU A 173 8.31 -25.28 6.57
N ALA A 174 8.76 -24.29 5.78
CA ALA A 174 10.18 -24.18 5.41
C ALA A 174 11.10 -23.94 6.62
N VAL A 175 10.63 -23.17 7.61
CA VAL A 175 11.36 -22.94 8.86
C VAL A 175 11.44 -24.23 9.68
N GLU A 176 10.33 -24.96 9.85
CA GLU A 176 10.32 -26.24 10.57
C GLU A 176 11.21 -27.29 9.89
N GLU A 177 11.22 -27.34 8.55
CA GLU A 177 12.11 -28.23 7.80
C GLU A 177 13.59 -27.86 8.00
N ALA A 178 13.90 -26.57 7.96
CA ALA A 178 15.25 -26.07 8.21
C ALA A 178 15.73 -26.37 9.64
N GLU A 179 14.85 -26.21 10.65
CA GLU A 179 15.17 -26.54 12.05
C GLU A 179 15.44 -28.04 12.22
N ARG A 180 14.64 -28.90 11.59
CA ARG A 180 14.85 -30.36 11.61
C ARG A 180 16.16 -30.76 10.96
N ALA A 181 16.47 -30.19 9.80
CA ALA A 181 17.72 -30.45 9.10
C ALA A 181 18.95 -29.98 9.92
N ALA A 182 18.81 -28.87 10.65
CA ALA A 182 19.85 -28.40 11.56
C ALA A 182 20.06 -29.35 12.75
N GLU A 183 18.99 -29.87 13.36
CA GLU A 183 19.07 -30.82 14.47
C GLU A 183 19.70 -32.16 14.03
N GLU A 184 19.37 -32.65 12.82
CA GLU A 184 19.99 -33.86 12.26
C GLU A 184 21.48 -33.65 11.97
N ALA A 185 21.87 -32.49 11.45
CA ALA A 185 23.26 -32.15 11.20
C ALA A 185 24.07 -32.06 12.50
N GLU A 186 23.49 -31.53 13.58
CA GLU A 186 24.11 -31.47 14.91
C GLU A 186 24.37 -32.88 15.46
N LYS A 187 23.38 -33.78 15.38
CA LYS A 187 23.54 -35.18 15.80
C LYS A 187 24.63 -35.90 15.01
N ALA A 188 24.66 -35.73 13.68
CA ALA A 188 25.68 -36.34 12.84
C ALA A 188 27.09 -35.81 13.16
N ALA A 189 27.22 -34.53 13.51
CA ALA A 189 28.49 -33.94 13.94
C ALA A 189 28.96 -34.52 15.29
N GLU A 190 28.05 -34.68 16.26
CA GLU A 190 28.37 -35.28 17.56
C GLU A 190 28.80 -36.75 17.42
N GLU A 191 28.15 -37.51 16.53
CA GLU A 191 28.54 -38.90 16.23
C GLU A 191 29.91 -38.98 15.55
N ALA A 192 30.20 -38.06 14.62
CA ALA A 192 31.50 -37.99 13.96
C ALA A 192 32.62 -37.62 14.94
N GLU A 193 32.36 -36.72 15.90
CA GLU A 193 33.31 -36.36 16.96
C GLU A 193 33.62 -37.57 17.86
N LYS A 194 32.59 -38.30 18.29
CA LYS A 194 32.77 -39.55 19.07
C LYS A 194 33.60 -40.59 18.30
N ALA A 195 33.31 -40.79 17.02
CA ALA A 195 34.06 -41.72 16.19
C ALA A 195 35.53 -41.29 16.01
N ALA A 196 35.79 -39.99 15.90
CA ALA A 196 37.14 -39.45 15.84
C ALA A 196 37.90 -39.67 17.17
N GLU A 197 37.27 -39.41 18.32
CA GLU A 197 37.88 -39.70 19.63
C GLU A 197 38.20 -41.20 19.82
N GLU A 198 37.31 -42.09 19.39
CA GLU A 198 37.53 -43.52 19.46
C GLU A 198 38.71 -43.97 18.57
N ALA A 199 38.81 -43.41 17.37
CA ALA A 199 39.92 -43.67 16.46
C ALA A 199 41.26 -43.17 17.03
N GLU A 200 41.27 -41.99 17.67
CA GLU A 200 42.45 -41.45 18.36
C GLU A 200 42.91 -42.37 19.51
N ARG A 201 41.99 -42.81 20.37
CA ARG A 201 42.29 -43.75 21.46
C ARG A 201 42.82 -45.09 20.94
N ALA A 202 42.32 -45.58 19.80
CA ALA A 202 42.79 -46.82 19.20
C ALA A 202 44.20 -46.67 18.63
N ALA A 203 44.50 -45.53 17.99
CA ALA A 203 45.83 -45.23 17.46
C ALA A 203 46.87 -45.08 18.59
N GLU A 204 46.51 -44.42 19.69
CA GLU A 204 47.39 -44.28 20.87
C GLU A 204 47.77 -45.65 21.47
N LYS A 205 46.78 -46.55 21.65
CA LYS A 205 47.03 -47.91 22.14
C LYS A 205 47.93 -48.72 21.21
N ALA A 206 47.70 -48.63 19.90
CA ALA A 206 48.51 -49.34 18.92
C ALA A 206 49.97 -48.83 18.92
N ALA A 207 50.18 -47.53 19.13
CA ALA A 207 51.51 -46.95 19.26
C ALA A 207 52.21 -47.42 20.54
N GLU A 208 51.51 -47.45 21.68
CA GLU A 208 52.04 -47.95 22.96
C GLU A 208 52.42 -49.45 22.87
N GLU A 209 51.57 -50.27 22.25
CA GLU A 209 51.86 -51.69 22.02
C GLU A 209 53.08 -51.90 21.10
N ALA A 210 53.24 -51.08 20.07
CA ALA A 210 54.38 -51.13 19.17
C ALA A 210 55.68 -50.70 19.85
N GLU A 211 55.64 -49.65 20.68
CA GLU A 211 56.79 -49.19 21.49
C GLU A 211 57.25 -50.30 22.45
N LYS A 212 56.31 -50.93 23.16
CA LYS A 212 56.59 -52.05 24.05
C LYS A 212 57.21 -53.25 23.31
N ALA A 213 56.69 -53.60 22.13
CA ALA A 213 57.23 -54.70 21.33
C ALA A 213 58.66 -54.42 20.83
N LEU A 214 58.98 -53.15 20.51
CA LEU A 214 60.34 -52.74 20.15
C LEU A 214 61.30 -52.80 21.35
N GLU A 215 60.85 -52.40 22.55
CA GLU A 215 61.65 -52.51 23.77
C GLU A 215 61.96 -53.99 24.11
N GLU A 216 60.97 -54.88 24.00
CA GLU A 216 61.17 -56.32 24.19
C GLU A 216 62.11 -56.94 23.14
N ALA A 217 62.10 -56.45 21.90
CA ALA A 217 62.97 -56.96 20.84
C ALA A 217 64.43 -56.44 20.95
N GLY A 218 64.63 -55.23 21.48
CA GLY A 218 65.94 -54.58 21.62
C GLY A 218 66.79 -55.07 22.83
N LEU A 219 66.19 -55.79 23.78
CA LEU A 219 66.88 -56.31 24.98
C LEU A 219 67.70 -57.59 24.75
N ASN A 220 67.96 -58.00 23.50
CA ASN A 220 68.76 -59.18 23.15
C ASN A 220 70.17 -58.87 22.59
N GLU A 221 70.62 -57.62 22.61
CA GLU A 221 71.95 -57.27 22.07
C GLU A 221 73.15 -57.44 23.03
N ASP A 222 72.94 -57.83 24.30
CA ASP A 222 74.03 -58.05 25.29
C ASP A 222 74.36 -59.55 25.54
N ALA A 223 74.21 -60.41 24.53
CA ALA A 223 74.59 -61.83 24.58
C ALA A 223 75.74 -62.17 23.62
N GLU A 224 76.91 -61.58 23.82
CA GLU A 224 78.21 -62.10 23.34
C GLU A 224 79.27 -62.10 24.45
#